data_AF-A0A1G0BW89-F1
#
_entry.id   AF-A0A1G0BW89-F1
#
_cell.length_a   1.000
_cell.length_b   1.000
_cell.length_c   1.000
_cell.angle_alpha   90.00
_cell.angle_beta   90.00
_cell.angle_gamma   90.00
#
_symmetry.space_group_name_H-M   'P 1'
#
loop_
_entity.id
_entity.type
_entity.pdbx_description
1 polymer ?
#
loop_
_entity_poly.entity_id
_entity_poly.type
_entity_poly.pdbx_seq_one_letter_code
_entity_poly.pdbx_strand_id
1 'polypeptide(L)'
;MEFKEAKNKFVQTWGALGSQWGINKTMAQIHALLMVSSEAVSMEDIMEELQISRGNASMNIRSLMDWGIVYKEYKAGERREFFTAEKDLDELAVKISRERSKREIKPALKVLKEVSSISANTTSEEKHFVDQTKKLYDFVLKADNVLDKITEYKDNWLAQIFMKFMK
;
A
#
# COMPACT_ATOMS: atom_id res chain seq x y z
N MET A 1 -21.42 17.36 -14.76
CA MET A 1 -21.18 16.46 -13.61
C MET A 1 -21.06 17.36 -12.39
N GLU A 2 -22.00 17.22 -11.47
CA GLU A 2 -22.00 17.98 -10.20
C GLU A 2 -20.91 17.45 -9.26
N PHE A 3 -20.52 18.24 -8.26
CA PHE A 3 -19.45 17.88 -7.33
C PHE A 3 -19.66 16.51 -6.66
N LYS A 4 -20.88 16.23 -6.17
CA LYS A 4 -21.21 14.95 -5.52
C LYS A 4 -21.05 13.76 -6.47
N GLU A 5 -21.45 13.92 -7.72
CA GLU A 5 -21.30 12.90 -8.75
C GLU A 5 -19.82 12.65 -9.08
N ALA A 6 -19.02 13.71 -9.18
CA ALA A 6 -17.57 13.63 -9.40
C ALA A 6 -16.86 12.89 -8.26
N LYS A 7 -17.16 13.25 -7.01
CA LYS A 7 -16.63 12.60 -5.80
C LYS A 7 -16.97 11.11 -5.79
N ASN A 8 -18.23 10.77 -6.02
CA ASN A 8 -18.66 9.36 -6.06
C ASN A 8 -17.97 8.58 -7.17
N LYS A 9 -17.87 9.14 -8.37
CA LYS A 9 -17.17 8.52 -9.49
C LYS A 9 -15.69 8.26 -9.14
N PHE A 10 -15.01 9.23 -8.55
CA PHE A 10 -13.63 9.07 -8.10
C PHE A 10 -13.49 7.93 -7.08
N VAL A 11 -14.31 7.92 -6.02
CA VAL A 11 -14.26 6.87 -4.97
C VAL A 11 -14.50 5.47 -5.57
N GLN A 12 -15.48 5.33 -6.47
CA GLN A 12 -15.75 4.04 -7.12
C GLN A 12 -14.61 3.60 -8.03
N THR A 13 -14.06 4.51 -8.86
CA THR A 13 -12.93 4.21 -9.74
C THR A 13 -11.68 3.84 -8.94
N TRP A 14 -11.39 4.56 -7.86
CA TRP A 14 -10.25 4.26 -7.00
C TRP A 14 -10.41 2.92 -6.28
N GLY A 15 -11.62 2.60 -5.82
CA GLY A 15 -11.95 1.28 -5.26
C GLY A 15 -11.70 0.14 -6.26
N ALA A 16 -12.13 0.31 -7.51
CA ALA A 16 -11.92 -0.67 -8.57
C ALA A 16 -10.43 -0.85 -8.91
N LEU A 17 -9.69 0.26 -9.01
CA LEU A 17 -8.24 0.22 -9.23
C LEU A 17 -7.53 -0.52 -8.09
N GLY A 18 -7.87 -0.22 -6.84
CA GLY A 18 -7.34 -0.92 -5.68
C GLY A 18 -7.53 -2.43 -5.77
N SER A 19 -8.72 -2.88 -6.17
CA SER A 19 -9.01 -4.33 -6.33
C SER A 19 -8.16 -4.98 -7.42
N GLN A 20 -7.92 -4.30 -8.54
CA GLN A 20 -7.04 -4.81 -9.60
C GLN A 20 -5.59 -4.96 -9.14
N TRP A 21 -5.17 -4.19 -8.14
CA TRP A 21 -3.84 -4.22 -7.53
C TRP A 21 -3.79 -5.07 -6.25
N GLY A 22 -4.79 -5.93 -6.03
CA GLY A 22 -4.85 -6.85 -4.90
C GLY A 22 -5.18 -6.20 -3.56
N ILE A 23 -5.72 -4.97 -3.54
CA ILE A 23 -6.15 -4.26 -2.34
C ILE A 23 -7.65 -4.48 -2.14
N ASN A 24 -8.10 -4.63 -0.89
CA ASN A 24 -9.52 -4.71 -0.57
C ASN A 24 -10.26 -3.46 -1.11
N LYS A 25 -11.36 -3.68 -1.86
CA LYS A 25 -12.15 -2.60 -2.48
C LYS A 25 -12.58 -1.53 -1.48
N THR A 26 -13.13 -1.95 -0.34
CA THR A 26 -13.65 -1.02 0.67
C THR A 26 -12.53 -0.24 1.34
N MET A 27 -11.38 -0.88 1.60
CA MET A 27 -10.18 -0.19 2.09
C MET A 27 -9.77 0.94 1.14
N ALA A 28 -9.70 0.66 -0.16
CA ALA A 28 -9.38 1.66 -1.17
C ALA A 28 -10.43 2.78 -1.25
N GLN A 29 -11.73 2.45 -1.14
CA GLN A 29 -12.81 3.45 -1.15
C GLN A 29 -12.78 4.37 0.07
N ILE A 30 -12.53 3.84 1.27
CA ILE A 30 -12.37 4.64 2.49
C ILE A 30 -11.19 5.58 2.33
N HIS A 31 -10.04 5.09 1.88
CA HIS A 31 -8.88 5.94 1.63
C HIS A 31 -9.17 7.03 0.59
N ALA A 32 -9.84 6.70 -0.52
CA ALA A 32 -10.23 7.68 -1.54
C ALA A 32 -11.13 8.77 -0.97
N LEU A 33 -12.16 8.38 -0.20
CA LEU A 33 -13.07 9.31 0.45
C LEU A 33 -12.31 10.27 1.38
N LEU A 34 -11.44 9.73 2.24
CA LEU A 34 -10.64 10.52 3.17
C LEU A 34 -9.62 11.42 2.46
N MET A 35 -9.01 10.97 1.37
CA MET A 35 -8.03 11.73 0.59
C MET A 35 -8.63 13.02 0.00
N VAL A 36 -9.84 12.95 -0.55
CA VAL A 36 -10.49 14.11 -1.20
C VAL A 36 -11.39 14.93 -0.25
N SER A 37 -11.54 14.48 1.00
CA SER A 37 -12.27 15.25 2.02
C SER A 37 -11.43 16.40 2.56
N SER A 38 -12.01 17.59 2.63
CA SER A 38 -11.36 18.81 3.13
C SER A 38 -11.16 18.81 4.64
N GLU A 39 -12.01 18.09 5.37
CA GLU A 39 -11.93 17.94 6.82
C GLU A 39 -11.90 16.45 7.20
N ALA A 40 -11.48 16.16 8.43
CA ALA A 40 -11.60 14.82 8.98
C ALA A 40 -13.07 14.38 9.05
N VAL A 41 -13.31 13.15 8.62
CA VAL A 41 -14.64 12.56 8.40
C VAL A 41 -14.96 11.60 9.55
N SER A 42 -16.19 11.65 10.08
CA SER A 42 -16.57 10.75 11.17
C SER A 42 -16.76 9.31 10.70
N MET A 43 -16.65 8.34 11.62
CA MET A 43 -16.99 6.93 11.32
C MET A 43 -18.39 6.81 10.71
N GLU A 44 -19.37 7.52 11.27
CA GLU A 44 -20.75 7.51 10.83
C GLU A 44 -20.89 8.03 9.38
N ASP A 45 -20.22 9.14 9.06
CA ASP A 45 -20.27 9.71 7.71
C ASP A 45 -19.57 8.80 6.69
N ILE A 46 -18.48 8.11 7.06
CA ILE A 46 -17.82 7.12 6.20
C ILE A 46 -18.77 5.96 5.89
N MET A 47 -19.47 5.46 6.91
CA MET A 47 -20.45 4.38 6.74
C MET A 47 -21.60 4.80 5.83
N GLU A 48 -22.11 6.02 6.01
CA GLU A 48 -23.20 6.56 5.22
C GLU A 48 -22.78 6.81 3.77
N GLU A 49 -21.66 7.51 3.53
CA GLU A 49 -21.20 7.84 2.17
C GLU A 49 -20.85 6.58 1.36
N LEU A 50 -20.32 5.54 2.01
CA LEU A 50 -19.90 4.31 1.32
C LEU A 50 -20.93 3.17 1.41
N GLN A 51 -22.01 3.35 2.17
CA GLN A 51 -23.04 2.33 2.41
C GLN A 51 -22.46 1.02 2.95
N ILE A 52 -21.60 1.11 3.97
CA ILE A 52 -20.92 -0.03 4.61
C ILE A 52 -21.25 -0.14 6.09
N SER A 53 -21.18 -1.36 6.64
CA SER A 53 -21.43 -1.58 8.06
C SER A 53 -20.30 -1.02 8.94
N ARG A 54 -20.62 -0.70 10.21
CA ARG A 54 -19.63 -0.22 11.19
C ARG A 54 -18.47 -1.20 11.38
N GLY A 55 -18.75 -2.51 11.41
CA GLY A 55 -17.72 -3.54 11.54
C GLY A 55 -16.77 -3.54 10.34
N ASN A 56 -17.31 -3.41 9.12
CA ASN A 56 -16.51 -3.33 7.90
C ASN A 56 -15.68 -2.05 7.85
N ALA A 57 -16.27 -0.90 8.18
CA ALA A 57 -15.57 0.38 8.27
C ALA A 57 -14.43 0.33 9.30
N SER A 58 -14.70 -0.12 10.53
CA SER A 58 -13.70 -0.24 11.61
C SER A 58 -12.53 -1.14 11.23
N MET A 59 -12.79 -2.29 10.61
CA MET A 59 -11.74 -3.20 10.16
C MET A 59 -10.83 -2.53 9.13
N ASN A 60 -11.41 -1.90 8.11
CA ASN A 60 -10.63 -1.29 7.04
C ASN A 60 -9.90 -0.02 7.48
N ILE A 61 -10.52 0.81 8.32
CA ILE A 61 -9.87 1.99 8.91
C ILE A 61 -8.68 1.57 9.78
N ARG A 62 -8.83 0.53 10.61
CA ARG A 62 -7.71 -0.01 11.39
C ARG A 62 -6.57 -0.46 10.48
N SER A 63 -6.89 -1.23 9.43
CA SER A 63 -5.89 -1.62 8.44
C SER A 63 -5.21 -0.39 7.80
N LEU A 64 -5.95 0.65 7.42
CA LEU A 64 -5.36 1.87 6.85
C LEU A 64 -4.46 2.62 7.84
N MET A 65 -4.82 2.62 9.13
CA MET A 65 -3.97 3.17 10.20
C MET A 65 -2.71 2.33 10.42
N ASP A 66 -2.80 1.00 10.36
CA ASP A 66 -1.65 0.09 10.46
C ASP A 66 -0.68 0.27 9.29
N TRP A 67 -1.19 0.63 8.11
CA TRP A 67 -0.39 1.04 6.94
C TRP A 67 0.20 2.45 7.09
N GLY A 68 -0.23 3.22 8.09
CA GLY A 68 0.25 4.58 8.37
C GLY A 68 -0.27 5.65 7.40
N ILE A 69 -1.31 5.35 6.62
CA ILE A 69 -1.84 6.25 5.57
C ILE A 69 -3.20 6.88 5.94
N VAL A 70 -3.75 6.50 7.10
CA VAL A 70 -4.92 7.13 7.72
C VAL A 70 -4.59 7.39 9.19
N TYR A 71 -5.13 8.48 9.71
CA TYR A 71 -4.92 8.94 11.07
C TYR A 71 -6.25 9.28 11.74
N LYS A 72 -6.32 9.05 13.04
CA LYS A 72 -7.44 9.49 13.87
C LYS A 72 -7.22 10.95 14.29
N GLU A 73 -8.28 11.74 14.19
CA GLU A 73 -8.32 13.14 14.62
C GLU A 73 -9.29 13.31 15.78
N TYR A 74 -8.87 14.06 16.80
CA TYR A 74 -9.69 14.36 17.96
C TYR A 74 -10.25 15.77 17.83
N LYS A 75 -11.58 15.89 17.81
CA LYS A 75 -12.28 17.19 17.82
C LYS A 75 -12.81 17.46 19.23
N ALA A 76 -12.47 18.62 19.80
CA ALA A 76 -12.89 18.98 21.15
C ALA A 76 -14.43 19.07 21.26
N GLY A 77 -14.99 18.48 22.32
CA GLY A 77 -16.45 18.45 22.54
C GLY A 77 -17.20 17.38 21.72
N GLU A 78 -16.54 16.75 20.75
CA GLU A 78 -17.12 15.64 20.00
C GLU A 78 -16.82 14.29 20.67
N ARG A 79 -17.85 13.43 20.75
CA ARG A 79 -17.69 12.05 21.21
C ARG A 79 -17.39 11.07 20.09
N ARG A 80 -17.55 11.50 18.83
CA ARG A 80 -17.32 10.69 17.64
C ARG A 80 -15.83 10.60 17.32
N GLU A 81 -15.46 9.53 16.60
CA GLU A 81 -14.13 9.37 16.04
C GLU A 81 -14.08 9.96 14.64
N PHE A 82 -13.07 10.78 14.36
CA PHE A 82 -12.83 11.37 13.05
C PHE A 82 -11.53 10.84 12.46
N PHE A 83 -11.48 10.78 11.13
CA PHE A 83 -10.33 10.23 10.42
C PHE A 83 -9.94 11.12 9.25
N THR A 84 -8.65 11.18 8.96
CA THR A 84 -8.07 11.84 7.80
C THR A 84 -7.03 10.94 7.14
N ALA A 85 -6.72 11.17 5.86
CA ALA A 85 -5.71 10.41 5.12
C ALA A 85 -4.43 11.23 4.93
N GLU A 86 -3.32 10.55 4.64
CA GLU A 86 -2.13 11.19 4.10
C GLU A 86 -2.47 11.97 2.83
N LYS A 87 -2.10 13.26 2.80
CA LYS A 87 -2.43 14.17 1.68
C LYS A 87 -1.24 14.36 0.74
N ASP A 88 -0.03 14.14 1.24
CA ASP A 88 1.17 14.17 0.43
C ASP A 88 1.29 12.84 -0.35
N LEU A 89 1.22 12.93 -1.68
CA LEU A 89 1.25 11.75 -2.56
C LEU A 89 2.62 11.05 -2.56
N ASP A 90 3.70 11.79 -2.32
CA ASP A 90 5.04 11.21 -2.25
C ASP A 90 5.20 10.44 -0.94
N GLU A 91 4.78 11.02 0.18
CA GLU A 91 4.79 10.34 1.48
C GLU A 91 3.85 9.13 1.48
N LEU A 92 2.68 9.24 0.84
CA LEU A 92 1.74 8.13 0.65
C LEU A 92 2.42 6.97 -0.09
N ALA A 93 3.09 7.26 -1.21
CA ALA A 93 3.76 6.23 -1.98
C ALA A 93 4.91 5.57 -1.20
N VAL A 94 5.71 6.36 -0.48
CA VAL A 94 6.77 5.86 0.40
C VAL A 94 6.21 4.89 1.45
N LYS A 95 5.11 5.26 2.12
CA LYS A 95 4.46 4.43 3.14
C LYS A 95 3.94 3.12 2.56
N ILE A 96 3.24 3.19 1.42
CA ILE A 96 2.74 2.00 0.72
C ILE A 96 3.89 1.09 0.31
N SER A 97 4.95 1.63 -0.28
CA SER A 97 6.12 0.86 -0.73
C SER A 97 6.82 0.16 0.44
N ARG A 98 7.04 0.85 1.57
CA ARG A 98 7.65 0.26 2.76
C ARG A 98 6.79 -0.84 3.36
N GLU A 99 5.48 -0.61 3.48
CA GLU A 99 4.58 -1.60 4.06
C GLU A 99 4.42 -2.83 3.16
N ARG A 100 4.37 -2.65 1.83
CA ARG A 100 4.41 -3.76 0.86
C ARG A 100 5.72 -4.54 0.94
N SER A 101 6.88 -3.85 0.98
CA SER A 101 8.18 -4.53 1.14
C SER A 101 8.19 -5.38 2.42
N LYS A 102 7.76 -4.80 3.54
CA LYS A 102 7.68 -5.49 4.84
C LYS A 102 6.74 -6.70 4.83
N ARG A 103 5.55 -6.59 4.22
CA ARG A 103 4.52 -7.64 4.24
C ARG A 103 4.71 -8.73 3.19
N GLU A 104 5.33 -8.41 2.05
CA GLU A 104 5.34 -9.29 0.88
C GLU A 104 6.76 -9.64 0.44
N ILE A 105 7.63 -8.65 0.27
CA ILE A 105 8.98 -8.86 -0.28
C ILE A 105 9.90 -9.53 0.74
N LYS A 106 9.98 -8.99 1.97
CA LYS A 106 10.87 -9.50 3.02
C LYS A 106 10.56 -10.96 3.41
N PRO A 107 9.29 -11.38 3.55
CA PRO A 107 8.95 -12.79 3.76
C PRO A 107 9.36 -13.69 2.59
N ALA A 108 9.12 -13.26 1.34
CA ALA A 108 9.53 -14.02 0.17
C ALA A 108 11.06 -14.18 0.08
N LEU A 109 11.81 -13.11 0.38
CA LEU A 109 13.28 -13.15 0.44
C LEU A 109 13.79 -14.16 1.46
N LYS A 110 13.15 -14.25 2.63
CA LYS A 110 13.52 -15.23 3.65
C LYS A 110 13.41 -16.67 3.11
N VAL A 111 12.27 -17.00 2.49
CA VAL A 111 12.04 -18.33 1.90
C VAL A 111 13.01 -18.59 0.74
N LEU A 112 13.18 -17.63 -0.16
CA LEU A 112 14.12 -17.75 -1.29
C LEU A 112 15.56 -18.00 -0.83
N LYS A 113 15.98 -17.35 0.26
CA LYS A 113 17.30 -17.57 0.86
C LYS A 113 17.43 -18.99 1.41
N GLU A 114 16.41 -19.49 2.10
CA GLU A 114 16.40 -20.85 2.66
C GLU A 114 16.50 -21.90 1.55
N VAL A 115 15.64 -21.81 0.53
CA VAL A 115 15.58 -22.83 -0.54
C VAL A 115 16.78 -22.77 -1.50
N SER A 116 17.37 -21.59 -1.70
CA SER A 116 18.60 -21.46 -2.52
C SER A 116 19.88 -21.88 -1.79
N SER A 117 19.80 -22.20 -0.49
CA SER A 117 20.94 -22.60 0.33
C SER A 117 21.01 -24.11 0.59
N ILE A 118 20.10 -24.91 0.02
CA ILE A 118 20.13 -26.36 0.18
C ILE A 118 21.33 -26.98 -0.54
N SER A 119 21.78 -28.15 -0.09
CA SER A 119 22.81 -28.91 -0.78
C SER A 119 22.25 -29.53 -2.07
N ALA A 120 22.78 -29.15 -3.23
CA ALA A 120 22.37 -29.66 -4.53
C ALA A 120 23.48 -30.48 -5.20
N ASN A 121 23.79 -31.65 -4.63
CA ASN A 121 24.96 -32.44 -5.01
C ASN A 121 24.63 -33.68 -5.84
N THR A 122 23.36 -34.04 -5.97
CA THR A 122 22.96 -35.39 -6.40
C THR A 122 22.36 -35.40 -7.79
N THR A 123 21.49 -34.45 -8.12
CA THR A 123 20.77 -34.43 -9.41
C THR A 123 20.95 -33.12 -10.16
N SER A 124 20.75 -33.16 -11.49
CA SER A 124 20.70 -31.94 -12.33
C SER A 124 19.52 -31.04 -11.97
N GLU A 125 18.41 -31.64 -11.52
CA GLU A 125 17.21 -30.93 -11.07
C GLU A 125 17.48 -30.10 -9.81
N GLU A 126 18.11 -30.70 -8.78
CA GLU A 126 18.51 -30.00 -7.56
C GLU A 126 19.39 -28.78 -7.88
N LYS A 127 20.39 -28.97 -8.75
CA LYS A 127 21.32 -27.91 -9.17
C LYS A 127 20.58 -26.79 -9.89
N HIS A 128 19.67 -27.13 -10.80
CA HIS A 128 18.87 -26.16 -11.53
C HIS A 128 17.95 -25.36 -10.59
N PHE A 129 17.26 -26.05 -9.67
CA PHE A 129 16.39 -25.41 -8.68
C PHE A 129 17.15 -24.39 -7.82
N VAL A 130 18.32 -24.78 -7.27
CA VAL A 130 19.16 -23.88 -6.48
C VAL A 130 19.65 -22.70 -7.31
N ASP A 131 20.10 -22.91 -8.54
CA ASP A 131 20.54 -21.83 -9.43
C ASP A 131 19.41 -20.84 -9.73
N GLN A 132 18.21 -21.32 -10.09
CA GLN A 132 17.07 -20.45 -10.41
C GLN A 132 16.56 -19.69 -9.19
N THR A 133 16.41 -20.37 -8.05
CA THR A 133 15.94 -19.72 -6.81
C THR A 133 16.96 -18.70 -6.28
N LYS A 134 18.26 -18.95 -6.46
CA LYS A 134 19.32 -17.99 -6.14
C LYS A 134 19.27 -16.76 -7.05
N LYS A 135 19.11 -16.95 -8.36
CA LYS A 135 18.94 -15.83 -9.31
C LYS A 135 17.73 -14.97 -8.95
N LEU A 136 16.61 -15.61 -8.59
CA LEU A 136 15.42 -14.90 -8.14
C LEU A 136 15.64 -14.16 -6.82
N TYR A 137 16.28 -14.81 -5.83
CA TYR A 137 16.68 -14.16 -4.57
C TYR A 137 17.50 -12.90 -4.82
N ASP A 138 18.57 -13.01 -5.63
CA ASP A 138 19.47 -11.89 -5.92
C ASP A 138 18.74 -10.75 -6.65
N PHE A 139 17.81 -11.07 -7.57
CA PHE A 139 17.00 -10.08 -8.26
C PHE A 139 16.06 -9.34 -7.31
N VAL A 140 15.28 -10.08 -6.51
CA VAL A 140 14.32 -9.49 -5.57
C VAL A 140 15.06 -8.67 -4.49
N LEU A 141 16.21 -9.14 -4.01
CA LEU A 141 17.02 -8.42 -3.03
C LEU A 141 17.54 -7.10 -3.58
N LYS A 142 17.97 -7.08 -4.86
CA LYS A 142 18.37 -5.83 -5.52
C LYS A 142 17.20 -4.87 -5.65
N ALA A 143 16.02 -5.37 -6.04
CA ALA A 143 14.82 -4.55 -6.16
C ALA A 143 14.39 -3.95 -4.81
N ASP A 144 14.42 -4.74 -3.73
CA ASP A 144 14.10 -4.29 -2.37
C ASP A 144 15.08 -3.21 -1.87
N ASN A 145 16.38 -3.41 -2.08
CA ASN A 145 17.40 -2.43 -1.71
C ASN A 145 17.27 -1.11 -2.51
N VAL A 146 16.85 -1.19 -3.77
CA VAL A 146 16.57 0.00 -4.59
C VAL A 146 15.34 0.73 -4.04
N LEU A 147 14.28 -0.01 -3.70
CA LEU A 147 13.08 0.55 -3.07
C LEU A 147 13.43 1.26 -1.76
N ASP A 148 14.16 0.61 -0.87
CA ASP A 148 14.57 1.20 0.42
C ASP A 148 15.33 2.51 0.21
N LYS A 149 16.35 2.53 -0.65
CA LYS A 149 17.11 3.75 -0.98
C LYS A 149 16.23 4.86 -1.55
N ILE A 150 15.35 4.52 -2.48
CA ILE A 150 14.45 5.48 -3.13
C ILE A 150 13.48 6.09 -2.10
N THR A 151 13.03 5.31 -1.11
CA THR A 151 12.17 5.84 -0.04
C THR A 151 12.91 6.65 1.04
N GLU A 152 14.23 6.51 1.16
CA GLU A 152 15.05 7.30 2.09
C GLU A 152 15.33 8.71 1.56
N TYR A 153 15.44 8.88 0.25
CA TYR A 153 15.57 10.20 -0.39
C TYR A 153 14.18 10.85 -0.52
N LYS A 154 13.84 11.69 0.45
CA LYS A 154 12.56 12.43 0.50
C LYS A 154 12.32 13.37 -0.70
N ASP A 155 13.34 13.71 -1.49
CA ASP A 155 13.20 14.60 -2.65
C ASP A 155 13.02 13.83 -3.96
N ASN A 156 11.84 13.99 -4.57
CA ASN A 156 11.56 13.74 -5.99
C ASN A 156 11.88 12.32 -6.50
N TRP A 157 11.54 11.28 -5.72
CA TRP A 157 11.75 9.88 -6.09
C TRP A 157 11.03 9.48 -7.40
N LEU A 158 9.80 9.98 -7.63
CA LEU A 158 9.06 9.80 -8.89
C LEU A 158 9.81 10.46 -10.05
N ALA A 159 10.37 11.66 -9.86
CA ALA A 159 11.16 12.33 -10.88
C ALA A 159 12.47 11.56 -11.18
N GLN A 160 13.09 10.93 -10.19
CA GLN A 160 14.26 10.07 -10.40
C GLN A 160 13.92 8.80 -11.20
N ILE A 161 12.75 8.20 -10.95
CA ILE A 161 12.24 7.09 -11.76
C ILE A 161 12.02 7.57 -13.20
N PHE A 162 11.29 8.67 -13.40
CA PHE A 162 11.07 9.25 -14.72
C PHE A 162 12.38 9.59 -15.44
N MET A 163 13.38 10.16 -14.75
CA MET A 163 14.69 10.46 -15.34
C MET A 163 15.49 9.21 -15.74
N LYS A 164 15.35 8.09 -15.01
CA LYS A 164 15.99 6.82 -15.37
C LYS A 164 15.34 6.13 -16.58
N PHE A 165 14.06 6.37 -16.83
CA PHE A 165 13.34 5.85 -18.00
C PHE A 165 13.51 6.72 -19.27
N MET A 166 14.06 7.93 -19.14
CA MET A 166 14.39 8.83 -20.27
C MET A 166 15.83 8.69 -20.79
N LYS A 167 16.59 7.69 -20.31
CA LYS A 167 17.93 7.34 -20.80
C LYS A 167 17.95 6.01 -21.51
#